data_AF-A0A7V9MIM5-F1
#
_entry.id   AF-A0A7V9MIM5-F1
#
_cell.length_a   1.000
_cell.length_b   1.000
_cell.length_c   1.000
_cell.angle_alpha   90.00
_cell.angle_beta   90.00
_cell.angle_gamma   90.00
#
_symmetry.space_group_name_H-M   'P 1'
#
loop_
_entity.id
_entity.type
_entity.pdbx_description
1 polymer ?
#
loop_
_entity_poly.entity_id
_entity_poly.type
_entity_poly.pdbx_seq_one_letter_code
_entity_poly.pdbx_strand_id
1 'polypeptide(L)'
;MATGRRLTILDLARDVAAALGSELEPEVTGEFRAGDIRHCFADVSRARDLIGFEAERRLSDGLPELAEWVTRQTVDERGDEALEDLRARGLVG
;
A
#
# COMPACT_ATOMS: atom_id res chain seq x y z
N MET A 1 -0.75 16.58 1.03
CA MET A 1 0.44 16.46 0.15
C MET A 1 0.42 15.05 -0.45
N ALA A 2 0.66 14.90 -1.74
CA ALA A 2 0.58 13.62 -2.46
C ALA A 2 1.41 13.69 -3.75
N THR A 3 1.62 12.55 -4.42
CA THR A 3 2.41 12.47 -5.67
C THR A 3 1.59 12.72 -6.94
N GLY A 4 0.26 12.59 -6.86
CA GLY A 4 -0.65 12.62 -8.01
C GLY A 4 -0.54 11.41 -8.95
N ARG A 5 0.25 10.40 -8.58
CA ARG A 5 0.45 9.18 -9.36
C ARG A 5 -0.49 8.08 -8.88
N ARG A 6 -0.97 7.28 -9.83
CA ARG A 6 -1.79 6.08 -9.55
C ARG A 6 -0.88 4.89 -9.31
N LEU A 7 -1.30 4.02 -8.40
CA LEU A 7 -0.67 2.73 -8.14
C LEU A 7 -1.77 1.73 -7.77
N THR A 8 -1.67 0.51 -8.27
CA THR A 8 -2.58 -0.57 -7.89
C THR A 8 -2.06 -1.31 -6.65
N ILE A 9 -2.96 -1.95 -5.90
CA ILE A 9 -2.55 -2.79 -4.77
C ILE A 9 -1.67 -3.95 -5.23
N LEU A 10 -1.93 -4.51 -6.41
CA LEU A 10 -1.15 -5.61 -6.96
C LEU A 10 0.28 -5.18 -7.32
N ASP A 11 0.46 -4.01 -7.95
CA ASP A 11 1.78 -3.48 -8.26
C ASP A 11 2.55 -3.16 -6.97
N LEU A 12 1.88 -2.54 -5.98
CA LEU A 12 2.46 -2.27 -4.68
C LEU A 12 2.93 -3.56 -3.97
N ALA A 13 2.12 -4.62 -3.99
CA ALA A 13 2.48 -5.88 -3.35
C ALA A 13 3.72 -6.52 -4.01
N ARG A 14 3.82 -6.46 -5.33
CA ARG A 14 5.02 -6.92 -6.06
C ARG A 14 6.24 -6.06 -5.76
N ASP A 15 6.09 -4.75 -5.73
CA ASP A 15 7.18 -3.83 -5.41
C ASP A 15 7.71 -4.06 -3.99
N VAL A 16 6.83 -4.38 -3.04
CA VAL A 16 7.20 -4.76 -1.66
C VAL A 16 7.92 -6.11 -1.62
N ALA A 17 7.41 -7.14 -2.30
CA ALA A 17 8.06 -8.44 -2.38
C ALA A 17 9.48 -8.32 -2.96
N ALA A 18 9.63 -7.57 -4.06
CA ALA A 18 10.93 -7.28 -4.66
C ALA A 18 11.86 -6.51 -3.71
N ALA A 19 11.37 -5.49 -3.00
CA ALA A 19 12.17 -4.73 -2.03
C ALA A 19 12.64 -5.58 -0.84
N LEU A 20 11.87 -6.60 -0.44
CA LEU A 20 12.24 -7.56 0.60
C LEU A 20 13.13 -8.71 0.08
N GLY A 21 13.39 -8.78 -1.22
CA GLY A 21 14.09 -9.92 -1.84
C GLY A 21 13.32 -11.24 -1.72
N SER A 22 11.98 -11.16 -1.63
CA SER A 22 11.09 -12.31 -1.49
C SER A 22 10.65 -12.85 -2.85
N GLU A 23 10.54 -14.17 -2.95
CA GLU A 23 9.95 -14.85 -4.11
C GLU A 23 8.43 -15.05 -3.97
N LEU A 24 7.82 -14.47 -2.93
CA LEU A 24 6.37 -14.56 -2.71
C LEU A 24 5.61 -13.79 -3.78
N GLU A 25 4.68 -14.47 -4.44
CA GLU A 25 3.76 -13.86 -5.38
C GLU A 25 2.44 -13.47 -4.69
N PRO A 26 1.91 -12.26 -4.92
CA PRO A 26 0.63 -11.86 -4.36
C PRO A 26 -0.53 -12.71 -4.91
N GLU A 27 -1.37 -13.22 -4.01
CA GLU A 27 -2.63 -13.88 -4.37
C GLU A 27 -3.75 -12.85 -4.57
N VAL A 28 -4.47 -12.94 -5.69
CA VAL A 28 -5.66 -12.11 -5.95
C VAL A 28 -6.90 -12.91 -5.59
N THR A 29 -7.40 -12.71 -4.37
CA THR A 29 -8.54 -13.48 -3.82
C THR A 29 -9.89 -13.10 -4.44
N GLY A 30 -10.00 -11.90 -5.01
CA GLY A 30 -11.28 -11.34 -5.50
C GLY A 30 -12.19 -10.81 -4.40
N GLU A 31 -11.82 -10.97 -3.13
CA GLU A 31 -12.50 -10.38 -1.98
C GLU A 31 -12.25 -8.86 -1.93
N PHE A 32 -13.20 -8.10 -1.40
CA PHE A 32 -13.04 -6.67 -1.14
C PHE A 32 -13.65 -6.30 0.21
N ARG A 33 -13.23 -5.17 0.77
CA ARG A 33 -13.87 -4.68 2.00
C ARG A 33 -15.05 -3.79 1.68
N ALA A 34 -16.09 -3.89 2.51
CA ALA A 34 -17.20 -2.97 2.47
C ALA A 34 -16.69 -1.53 2.62
N GLY A 35 -16.86 -0.72 1.58
CA GLY A 35 -16.41 0.68 1.53
C GLY A 35 -15.06 0.93 0.85
N ASP A 36 -14.38 -0.10 0.33
CA ASP A 36 -13.16 0.12 -0.46
C ASP A 36 -13.42 1.02 -1.68
N ILE A 37 -12.56 2.03 -1.86
CA ILE A 37 -12.64 2.99 -2.98
C ILE A 37 -11.77 2.47 -4.13
N ARG A 38 -12.37 2.38 -5.34
CA ARG A 38 -11.67 1.86 -6.53
C ARG A 38 -10.49 2.71 -6.99
N HIS A 39 -10.62 4.04 -6.90
CA HIS A 39 -9.62 4.98 -7.37
C HIS A 39 -9.47 6.14 -6.38
N CYS A 40 -8.31 6.24 -5.74
CA CYS A 40 -7.95 7.33 -4.85
C CYS A 40 -6.56 7.85 -5.22
N PHE A 41 -6.51 9.05 -5.80
CA PHE A 41 -5.28 9.78 -6.10
C PHE A 41 -5.59 11.28 -6.10
N ALA A 42 -4.62 12.11 -5.77
CA ALA A 42 -4.84 13.55 -5.64
C ALA A 42 -4.54 14.30 -6.95
N ASP A 43 -5.32 15.32 -7.27
CA ASP A 43 -4.84 16.41 -8.11
C ASP A 43 -3.87 17.27 -7.26
N VAL A 44 -2.64 17.41 -7.75
CA VAL A 44 -1.54 18.11 -7.06
C VAL A 44 -1.36 19.55 -7.54
N SER A 45 -2.17 20.02 -8.49
CA SER A 45 -2.12 21.37 -9.06
C SER A 45 -2.09 22.46 -7.99
N ARG A 46 -3.05 22.44 -7.04
CA ARG A 46 -3.13 23.45 -5.97
C ARG A 46 -1.91 23.47 -5.05
N ALA A 47 -1.31 22.32 -4.75
CA ALA A 47 -0.12 22.27 -3.89
C ALA A 47 1.09 22.90 -4.60
N ARG A 48 1.26 22.61 -5.89
CA ARG A 48 2.29 23.23 -6.71
C ARG A 48 2.07 24.75 -6.84
N ASP A 49 0.84 25.17 -7.12
CA ASP A 49 0.56 26.57 -7.46
C ASP A 49 0.58 27.50 -6.22
N LEU A 50 0.13 27.01 -5.06
CA LEU A 50 0.03 27.84 -3.86
C LEU A 50 1.29 27.85 -2.99
N ILE A 51 2.01 26.72 -2.95
CA ILE A 51 3.15 26.54 -2.03
C ILE A 51 4.40 26.00 -2.72
N GLY A 52 4.40 25.88 -4.06
CA GLY A 52 5.55 25.38 -4.82
C GLY A 52 5.88 23.91 -4.55
N PHE A 53 4.95 23.14 -3.94
CA PHE A 53 5.24 21.76 -3.58
C PHE A 53 5.03 20.82 -4.76
N GLU A 54 6.09 20.06 -5.06
CA GLU A 54 6.05 18.93 -5.98
C GLU A 54 6.78 17.74 -5.34
N ALA A 55 6.20 16.55 -5.46
CA ALA A 55 6.81 15.34 -4.90
C ALA A 55 7.98 14.88 -5.81
N GLU A 56 9.20 14.96 -5.29
CA GLU A 56 10.41 14.57 -6.03
C GLU A 56 10.72 13.07 -5.93
N ARG A 57 10.37 12.44 -4.80
CA ARG A 57 10.62 11.02 -4.53
C ARG A 57 9.51 10.15 -5.11
N ARG A 58 9.90 9.09 -5.81
CA ARG A 58 9.01 8.01 -6.23
C ARG A 58 8.88 7.00 -5.11
N LEU A 59 7.82 6.18 -5.16
CA LEU A 59 7.65 5.09 -4.21
C LEU A 59 8.84 4.11 -4.24
N SER A 60 9.31 3.78 -5.44
CA SER A 60 10.48 2.91 -5.69
C SER A 60 11.75 3.40 -4.98
N ASP A 61 11.87 4.70 -4.73
CA ASP A 61 13.06 5.28 -4.11
C ASP A 61 13.05 5.07 -2.58
N GLY A 62 11.87 4.92 -1.97
CA GLY A 62 11.69 4.78 -0.52
C GLY A 62 11.40 3.36 -0.04
N LEU A 63 10.92 2.48 -0.92
CA LEU A 63 10.61 1.08 -0.56
C LEU A 63 11.81 0.30 -0.01
N PRO A 64 13.04 0.43 -0.54
CA PRO A 64 14.20 -0.28 0.03
C PRO A 64 14.49 0.14 1.48
N GLU A 65 14.40 1.43 1.79
CA GLU A 65 14.59 1.95 3.16
C GLU A 65 13.51 1.42 4.11
N LEU A 66 12.26 1.40 3.65
CA LEU A 66 11.15 0.80 4.40
C LEU A 66 11.39 -0.69 4.65
N ALA A 67 11.80 -1.45 3.63
CA ALA A 67 12.07 -2.88 3.76
C ALA A 67 13.18 -3.17 4.78
N GLU A 68 14.27 -2.39 4.73
CA GLU A 68 15.35 -2.49 5.72
C GLU A 68 14.85 -2.18 7.14
N TRP A 69 13.97 -1.19 7.29
CA TRP A 69 13.38 -0.90 8.60
C TRP A 69 12.45 -2.02 9.08
N VAL A 70 11.59 -2.56 8.21
CA VAL A 70 10.61 -3.63 8.53
C VAL A 70 11.31 -4.92 8.98
N THR A 71 12.41 -5.32 8.33
CA THR A 71 13.15 -6.55 8.69
C THR A 71 13.76 -6.52 10.10
N ARG A 72 13.83 -5.35 10.73
CA ARG A 72 14.30 -5.17 12.12
C ARG A 72 13.17 -5.16 13.15
N GLN A 73 11.90 -5.23 12.73
CA GLN A 73 10.77 -5.20 13.64
C GLN A 73 10.39 -6.61 14.11
N THR A 74 9.80 -6.69 15.30
CA THR A 74 9.13 -7.90 15.78
C THR A 74 7.64 -7.78 15.49
N VAL A 75 7.04 -8.82 14.93
CA VAL A 75 5.63 -8.81 14.49
C VAL A 75 4.92 -10.00 15.08
N ASP A 76 3.74 -9.78 15.67
CA ASP A 76 2.82 -10.84 16.07
C ASP A 76 1.99 -11.29 14.85
N GLU A 77 1.82 -12.59 14.67
CA GLU A 77 1.05 -13.18 13.55
C GLU A 77 -0.47 -13.04 13.78
N ARG A 78 -0.99 -11.82 13.63
CA ARG A 78 -2.42 -11.49 13.83
C ARG A 78 -3.19 -11.21 12.54
N GLY A 79 -2.56 -11.47 11.39
CA GLY A 79 -3.16 -11.21 10.07
C GLY A 79 -4.44 -12.01 9.85
N ASP A 80 -4.37 -13.32 10.11
CA ASP A 80 -5.50 -14.24 9.91
C ASP A 80 -6.64 -13.96 10.89
N GLU A 81 -6.32 -13.74 12.17
CA GLU A 81 -7.30 -13.36 13.21
C GLU A 81 -8.05 -12.08 12.80
N ALA A 82 -7.34 -11.06 12.31
CA ALA A 82 -7.95 -9.82 11.86
C ALA A 82 -8.87 -10.03 10.64
N LEU A 83 -8.49 -10.92 9.72
CA LEU A 83 -9.29 -11.23 8.54
C LEU A 83 -10.57 -11.99 8.91
N GLU A 84 -10.49 -12.95 9.83
CA GLU A 84 -11.65 -13.65 10.38
C GLU A 84 -12.61 -12.70 11.08
N ASP A 85 -12.09 -11.78 11.90
CA ASP A 85 -12.88 -10.75 12.57
C ASP A 85 -13.65 -9.85 11.58
N LEU A 86 -13.01 -9.47 10.47
CA LEU A 86 -13.66 -8.71 9.42
C LEU A 86 -14.76 -9.52 8.72
N ARG A 87 -14.52 -10.80 8.42
CA ARG A 87 -15.53 -11.70 7.84
C ARG A 87 -16.72 -11.90 8.77
N ALA A 88 -16.47 -12.13 10.07
CA ALA A 88 -17.52 -12.30 11.07
C ALA A 88 -18.43 -11.06 11.19
N ARG A 89 -17.91 -9.88 10.85
CA ARG A 89 -18.65 -8.61 10.82
C ARG A 89 -19.26 -8.29 9.45
N GLY A 90 -19.11 -9.17 8.45
CA GLY A 90 -19.59 -8.95 7.08
C GLY A 90 -18.88 -7.81 6.36
N LEU A 91 -17.64 -7.49 6.77
CA LEU A 91 -16.84 -6.40 6.20
C LEU A 91 -15.91 -6.85 5.09
N VAL A 92 -15.70 -8.16 4.93
CA VAL A 92 -14.91 -8.80 3.86
C VAL A 92 -15.73 -9.96 3.30
N GLY A 93 -15.78 -10.07 1.98
CA GLY A 93 -16.41 -11.16 1.25
C GLY A 93 -16.52 -10.88 -0.24
#